data_AF-A0AA88VLX4-F1
#
_entry.id   AF-A0AA88VLX4-F1
#
_cell.length_a   1.000
_cell.length_b   1.000
_cell.length_c   1.000
_cell.angle_alpha   90.00
_cell.angle_beta   90.00
_cell.angle_gamma   90.00
#
_symmetry.space_group_name_H-M   'P 1'
#
loop_
_entity.id
_entity.type
_entity.pdbx_description
1 polymer ?
#
loop_
_entity_poly.entity_id
_entity_poly.type
_entity_poly.pdbx_seq_one_letter_code
_entity_poly.pdbx_strand_id
1 'polypeptide(L)'
;MKRLKWVLGNSFQELETDVIASMDEIHPIWPVGQLVPSPLLGKEDETDAEQPTNTKFITDVLHVGVRLTKNQEGLLGCEEVEKCIEEIMSGPRSEEFKTNAAKLKQVAWEAEANGGSSDWNIQLFVDEIIGNY
;
A
#
# COMPACT_ATOMS: atom_id res chain seq x y z
N MET A 1 -5.47 -8.66 -28.75
CA MET A 1 -5.35 -8.88 -27.29
C MET A 1 -4.41 -7.83 -26.72
N LYS A 2 -4.72 -7.26 -25.55
CA LYS A 2 -3.85 -6.27 -24.89
C LYS A 2 -2.77 -7.05 -24.12
N ARG A 3 -1.50 -6.88 -24.49
CA ARG A 3 -0.35 -7.32 -23.68
C ARG A 3 -0.39 -6.59 -22.34
N LEU A 4 -0.17 -7.31 -21.25
CA LEU A 4 0.11 -6.69 -19.95
C LEU A 4 1.43 -5.90 -20.09
N LYS A 5 1.40 -4.61 -19.73
CA LYS A 5 2.58 -3.73 -19.82
C LYS A 5 3.36 -3.66 -18.50
N TRP A 6 2.72 -4.04 -17.40
CA TRP A 6 3.24 -3.94 -16.05
C TRP A 6 2.39 -4.81 -15.12
N VAL A 7 3.03 -5.35 -14.09
CA VAL A 7 2.39 -6.05 -12.97
C VAL A 7 2.67 -5.23 -11.72
N LEU A 8 1.60 -4.88 -10.99
CA LEU A 8 1.72 -4.21 -9.69
C LEU A 8 1.81 -5.28 -8.61
N GLY A 9 2.98 -5.39 -7.98
CA GLY A 9 3.23 -6.34 -6.89
C GLY A 9 3.44 -5.58 -5.58
N ASN A 10 2.75 -5.99 -4.52
CA ASN A 10 3.06 -5.52 -3.18
C ASN A 10 4.16 -6.41 -2.60
N SER A 11 5.42 -6.04 -2.81
CA SER A 11 6.59 -6.69 -2.23
C SER A 11 7.51 -5.64 -1.64
N PHE A 12 7.99 -5.87 -0.43
CA PHE A 12 8.94 -4.97 0.22
C PHE A 12 10.32 -5.21 -0.39
N GLN A 13 10.87 -4.17 -1.01
CA GLN A 13 12.15 -4.21 -1.71
C GLN A 13 13.32 -4.63 -0.79
N GLU A 14 13.22 -4.31 0.50
CA GLU A 14 14.17 -4.70 1.55
C GLU A 14 14.00 -6.14 2.05
N LEU A 15 12.83 -6.76 1.87
CA LEU A 15 12.51 -8.10 2.38
C LEU A 15 12.63 -9.20 1.31
N GLU A 16 12.47 -8.84 0.03
CA GLU A 16 12.46 -9.80 -1.08
C GLU A 16 13.32 -9.32 -2.26
N THR A 17 14.49 -8.75 -1.98
CA THR A 17 15.41 -8.18 -2.98
C THR A 17 15.73 -9.18 -4.11
N ASP A 18 16.01 -10.44 -3.76
CA ASP A 18 16.36 -11.48 -4.73
C ASP A 18 15.18 -11.83 -5.66
N VAL A 19 13.95 -11.81 -5.14
CA VAL A 19 12.73 -12.09 -5.92
C VAL A 19 12.49 -10.94 -6.89
N ILE A 20 12.54 -9.69 -6.43
CA ILE A 20 12.33 -8.50 -7.27
C ILE A 20 13.42 -8.40 -8.35
N ALA A 21 14.68 -8.65 -8.01
CA ALA A 21 15.79 -8.63 -8.96
C ALA A 21 15.62 -9.72 -10.04
N SER A 22 15.17 -10.91 -9.67
CA SER A 22 14.93 -11.99 -10.63
C SER A 22 13.76 -11.71 -11.58
N MET A 23 12.77 -10.91 -11.14
CA MET A 23 11.61 -10.56 -11.94
C MET A 23 11.91 -9.46 -12.96
N ASP A 24 12.87 -8.58 -12.70
CA ASP A 24 13.30 -7.53 -13.66
C ASP A 24 13.80 -8.11 -15.00
N GLU A 25 14.38 -9.33 -14.97
CA GLU A 25 14.81 -10.05 -16.17
C GLU A 25 13.64 -10.61 -17.01
N ILE A 26 12.45 -10.76 -16.41
CA ILE A 26 11.28 -11.42 -17.01
C ILE A 26 10.22 -10.39 -17.41
N HIS A 27 9.84 -9.49 -16.49
CA HIS A 27 8.88 -8.42 -16.73
C HIS A 27 9.10 -7.28 -15.71
N PRO A 28 9.04 -5.98 -16.10
CA PRO A 28 9.26 -4.89 -15.17
C PRO A 28 8.25 -4.90 -14.02
N ILE A 29 8.73 -4.87 -12.79
CA ILE A 29 7.91 -4.80 -11.57
C ILE A 29 8.29 -3.57 -10.77
N TRP A 30 7.26 -2.84 -10.32
CA TRP A 30 7.42 -1.70 -9.44
C TRP A 30 6.84 -2.06 -8.06
N PRO A 31 7.69 -2.24 -7.04
CA PRO A 31 7.22 -2.46 -5.68
C PRO A 31 6.62 -1.16 -5.11
N VAL A 32 5.65 -1.30 -4.22
CA VAL A 32 5.08 -0.17 -3.46
C VAL A 32 5.85 -0.03 -2.15
N GLY A 33 6.39 1.16 -1.89
CA GLY A 33 7.16 1.46 -0.69
C GLY A 33 6.36 1.41 0.62
N GLN A 34 7.06 1.27 1.75
CA GLN A 34 6.52 1.21 3.12
C GLN A 34 5.47 2.30 3.39
N LEU A 35 4.40 2.08 4.17
CA LEU A 35 3.39 3.15 4.42
C LEU A 35 3.79 4.18 5.50
N VAL A 36 4.90 3.94 6.19
CA VAL A 36 5.41 4.80 7.25
C VAL A 36 6.64 5.53 6.73
N PRO A 37 6.70 6.88 6.77
CA PRO A 37 7.88 7.62 6.34
C PRO A 37 9.18 7.14 7.01
N SER A 38 10.23 6.96 6.22
CA SER A 38 11.57 6.53 6.67
C SER A 38 12.12 7.34 7.86
N PRO A 39 11.92 8.67 7.94
CA PRO A 39 12.38 9.48 9.08
C PRO A 39 11.76 9.07 10.42
N LEU A 40 10.53 8.54 10.43
CA LEU A 40 9.91 8.05 11.67
C LEU A 40 10.51 6.73 12.16
N LEU A 41 11.17 6.01 11.27
CA LEU A 41 11.84 4.74 11.57
C LEU A 41 13.34 4.93 11.85
N GLY A 42 13.84 6.17 11.88
CA GLY A 42 15.25 6.48 12.08
C GLY A 42 16.14 6.09 10.89
N LYS A 43 15.56 5.93 9.70
CA LYS A 43 16.30 5.66 8.45
C LYS A 43 16.58 6.97 7.72
N GLU A 44 17.82 7.16 7.26
CA GLU A 44 18.22 8.29 6.43
C GLU A 44 17.85 8.04 4.96
N ASP A 45 17.00 8.92 4.40
CA ASP A 45 16.93 9.31 2.98
C ASP A 45 16.79 8.24 1.86
N GLU A 46 16.11 7.13 2.11
CA GLU A 46 15.71 6.24 1.01
C GLU A 46 14.20 6.37 0.66
N THR A 47 13.96 7.10 -0.43
CA THR A 47 12.79 7.02 -1.32
C THR A 47 11.39 7.03 -0.68
N ASP A 48 11.03 8.14 -0.04
CA ASP A 48 9.66 8.40 0.42
C ASP A 48 8.76 9.04 -0.67
N ALA A 49 9.13 9.00 -1.96
CA ALA A 49 8.39 9.68 -3.04
C ALA A 49 6.92 9.21 -3.18
N GLU A 50 6.65 7.96 -2.81
CA GLU A 50 5.31 7.38 -2.85
C GLU A 50 4.46 7.72 -1.61
N GLN A 51 5.10 8.09 -0.48
CA GLN A 51 4.40 8.33 0.79
C GLN A 51 3.33 9.41 0.72
N PRO A 52 3.57 10.57 0.08
CA PRO A 52 2.53 11.59 -0.04
C PRO A 52 1.29 11.06 -0.77
N THR A 53 1.49 10.26 -1.82
CA THR A 53 0.43 9.66 -2.64
C THR A 53 -0.31 8.58 -1.85
N ASN A 54 0.41 7.66 -1.21
CA ASN A 54 -0.17 6.59 -0.39
C ASN A 54 -0.95 7.17 0.78
N THR A 55 -0.40 8.18 1.47
CA THR A 55 -1.10 8.88 2.56
C THR A 55 -2.39 9.50 2.03
N LYS A 56 -2.33 10.18 0.87
CA LYS A 56 -3.53 10.79 0.26
C LYS A 56 -4.57 9.73 -0.11
N PHE A 57 -4.15 8.59 -0.63
CA PHE A 57 -5.06 7.52 -0.97
C PHE A 57 -5.74 6.94 0.28
N ILE A 58 -4.98 6.64 1.33
CA ILE A 58 -5.49 6.11 2.60
C ILE A 58 -6.46 7.09 3.28
N THR A 59 -6.15 8.38 3.29
CA THR A 59 -6.94 9.39 4.01
C THR A 59 -8.12 9.93 3.20
N ASP A 60 -7.90 10.21 1.91
CA ASP A 60 -8.85 10.99 1.09
C ASP A 60 -9.67 10.11 0.15
N VAL A 61 -9.20 8.90 -0.19
CA VAL A 61 -9.90 7.99 -1.11
C VAL A 61 -10.52 6.81 -0.36
N LEU A 62 -9.70 6.11 0.43
CA LEU A 62 -10.15 4.95 1.19
C LEU A 62 -10.85 5.34 2.48
N HIS A 63 -10.53 6.51 3.03
CA HIS A 63 -11.05 6.99 4.31
C HIS A 63 -10.92 5.92 5.42
N VAL A 64 -9.71 5.39 5.58
CA VAL A 64 -9.37 4.39 6.61
C VAL A 64 -8.26 4.84 7.55
N GLY A 65 -7.80 6.09 7.42
CA GLY A 65 -6.71 6.63 8.22
C GLY A 65 -6.80 8.14 8.42
N VAL A 66 -5.95 8.64 9.30
CA VAL A 66 -5.78 10.05 9.62
C VAL A 66 -4.37 10.50 9.25
N ARG A 67 -4.23 11.77 8.87
CA ARG A 67 -2.94 12.37 8.51
C ARG A 67 -2.38 13.11 9.73
N LEU A 68 -1.13 12.81 10.08
CA LEU A 68 -0.39 13.56 11.08
C LEU A 68 -0.02 14.96 10.55
N THR A 69 -0.24 15.98 11.36
CA THR A 69 0.09 17.37 11.01
C THR A 69 1.33 17.84 11.75
N LYS A 70 2.31 18.36 11.00
CA LYS A 70 3.50 18.99 11.59
C LYS A 70 3.18 20.38 12.11
N ASN A 71 3.83 20.80 13.19
CA ASN A 71 3.74 22.16 13.70
C ASN A 71 4.45 23.17 12.76
N GLN A 72 4.46 24.45 13.14
CA GLN A 72 5.09 25.52 12.35
C GLN A 72 6.62 25.33 12.16
N GLU A 73 7.25 24.54 13.02
CA GLU A 73 8.68 24.19 12.96
C GLU A 73 8.94 22.91 12.16
N GLY A 74 7.91 22.29 11.59
CA GLY A 74 8.02 21.04 10.83
C GLY A 74 8.19 19.79 11.68
N LEU A 75 7.97 19.90 13.00
CA LEU A 75 8.10 18.81 13.96
C LEU A 75 6.74 18.17 14.27
N LEU A 76 6.76 16.86 14.53
CA LEU A 76 5.60 16.13 15.05
C LEU A 76 5.68 16.09 16.58
N GLY A 77 4.65 16.60 17.24
CA GLY A 77 4.53 16.55 18.70
C GLY A 77 3.76 15.31 19.16
N CYS A 78 4.06 14.83 20.37
CA CYS A 78 3.35 13.69 20.97
C CYS A 78 1.84 13.94 21.09
N GLU A 79 1.43 15.19 21.36
CA GLU A 79 0.02 15.59 21.47
C GLU A 79 -0.74 15.38 20.15
N GLU A 80 -0.13 15.67 19.00
CA GLU A 80 -0.76 15.42 17.69
C GLU A 80 -0.90 13.92 17.44
N VAL A 81 0.12 13.13 17.81
CA VAL A 81 0.07 11.67 17.68
C VAL A 81 -1.06 11.10 18.53
N GLU A 82 -1.16 11.53 19.79
CA GLU A 82 -2.23 11.11 20.72
C GLU A 82 -3.61 11.47 20.16
N LYS A 83 -3.79 12.71 19.69
CA LYS A 83 -5.04 13.17 19.06
C LYS A 83 -5.41 12.33 17.83
N CYS A 84 -4.46 12.02 16.96
CA CYS A 84 -4.71 11.18 15.79
C CYS A 84 -5.10 9.74 16.18
N ILE A 85 -4.47 9.17 17.21
CA ILE A 85 -4.84 7.86 17.75
C ILE A 85 -6.26 7.91 18.33
N GLU A 86 -6.60 8.95 19.09
CA GLU A 86 -7.94 9.09 19.65
C GLU A 86 -9.00 9.21 18.55
N GLU A 87 -8.74 10.02 17.51
CA GLU A 87 -9.64 10.19 16.37
C GLU A 87 -9.93 8.86 15.65
N ILE A 88 -8.89 8.05 15.41
CA ILE A 88 -9.05 6.79 14.67
C ILE A 88 -9.73 5.70 15.51
N MET A 89 -9.48 5.68 16.82
CA MET A 89 -9.96 4.62 17.71
C MET A 89 -11.37 4.86 18.25
N SER A 90 -11.64 6.11 18.66
CA SER A 90 -12.85 6.49 19.40
C SER A 90 -13.39 7.88 19.05
N GLY A 91 -12.79 8.60 18.10
CA GLY A 91 -13.28 9.89 17.64
C GLY A 91 -14.59 9.82 16.86
N PRO A 92 -15.15 10.99 16.48
CA PRO A 92 -16.43 11.08 15.79
C PRO A 92 -16.49 10.30 14.47
N ARG A 93 -15.35 10.13 13.79
CA ARG A 93 -15.24 9.37 12.53
C ARG A 93 -14.77 7.93 12.71
N SER A 94 -14.47 7.49 13.93
CA SER A 94 -13.91 6.15 14.18
C SER A 94 -14.76 5.01 13.61
N GLU A 95 -16.09 5.14 13.63
CA GLU A 95 -16.99 4.14 13.08
C GLU A 95 -16.97 4.11 11.53
N GLU A 96 -16.79 5.27 10.90
CA GLU A 96 -16.61 5.38 9.45
C GLU A 96 -15.33 4.63 9.04
N PHE A 97 -14.21 4.87 9.74
CA PHE A 97 -12.94 4.20 9.48
C PHE A 97 -13.04 2.68 9.63
N LYS A 98 -13.67 2.19 10.71
CA LYS A 98 -13.88 0.75 10.95
C LYS A 98 -14.71 0.12 9.83
N THR A 99 -15.81 0.77 9.45
CA THR A 99 -16.69 0.30 8.38
C THR A 99 -15.96 0.24 7.03
N ASN A 100 -15.18 1.27 6.69
CA ASN A 100 -14.43 1.33 5.45
C ASN A 100 -13.29 0.30 5.44
N ALA A 101 -12.57 0.14 6.55
CA ALA A 101 -11.52 -0.88 6.70
C ALA A 101 -12.10 -2.30 6.56
N ALA A 102 -13.27 -2.58 7.14
CA ALA A 102 -13.94 -3.85 7.00
C ALA A 102 -14.35 -4.15 5.54
N LYS A 103 -14.89 -3.15 4.82
CA LYS A 103 -15.20 -3.28 3.39
C LYS A 103 -13.94 -3.52 2.56
N LEU A 104 -12.88 -2.76 2.81
CA LEU A 104 -11.60 -2.93 2.11
C LEU A 104 -11.02 -4.33 2.33
N LYS A 105 -11.07 -4.82 3.56
CA LYS A 105 -10.68 -6.20 3.90
C LYS A 105 -11.49 -7.23 3.12
N GLN A 106 -12.81 -7.05 3.03
CA GLN A 106 -13.68 -7.96 2.28
C GLN A 106 -13.32 -7.98 0.78
N VAL A 107 -13.15 -6.80 0.17
CA VAL A 107 -12.80 -6.70 -1.25
C VAL A 107 -11.43 -7.32 -1.53
N ALA A 108 -10.44 -7.09 -0.66
CA ALA A 108 -9.12 -7.71 -0.79
C ALA A 108 -9.21 -9.25 -0.70
N TRP A 109 -9.96 -9.76 0.28
CA TRP A 109 -10.21 -11.20 0.43
C TRP A 109 -10.86 -11.80 -0.83
N GLU A 110 -11.91 -11.17 -1.35
CA GLU A 110 -12.62 -11.66 -2.54
C GLU A 110 -11.74 -11.65 -3.79
N ALA A 111 -10.84 -10.66 -3.91
CA ALA A 111 -9.89 -10.59 -5.02
C ALA A 111 -8.82 -11.70 -4.96
N GLU A 112 -8.33 -12.02 -3.76
CA GLU A 112 -7.27 -13.01 -3.53
C GLU A 112 -7.76 -14.46 -3.43
N ALA A 113 -9.02 -14.69 -3.11
CA ALA A 113 -9.58 -16.04 -3.02
C ALA A 113 -9.44 -16.80 -4.35
N ASN A 114 -9.44 -18.14 -4.30
CA ASN A 114 -9.41 -18.97 -5.52
C ASN A 114 -10.54 -18.60 -6.48
N GLY A 115 -10.19 -18.33 -7.74
CA GLY A 115 -11.12 -17.82 -8.76
C GLY A 115 -11.49 -16.35 -8.60
N GLY A 116 -10.84 -15.63 -7.68
CA GLY A 116 -10.93 -14.19 -7.47
C GLY A 116 -10.18 -13.41 -8.55
N SER A 117 -10.41 -12.10 -8.59
CA SER A 117 -9.86 -11.26 -9.67
C SER A 117 -8.33 -11.19 -9.68
N SER A 118 -7.68 -11.19 -8.52
CA SER A 118 -6.22 -11.20 -8.41
C SER A 118 -5.66 -12.57 -8.78
N ASP A 119 -6.28 -13.65 -8.33
CA ASP A 119 -5.92 -15.03 -8.70
C ASP A 119 -5.95 -15.22 -10.23
N TRP A 120 -7.03 -14.79 -10.89
CA TRP A 120 -7.13 -14.82 -12.35
C TRP A 120 -6.07 -13.97 -13.04
N ASN A 121 -5.79 -12.76 -12.54
CA ASN A 121 -4.80 -11.89 -13.16
C ASN A 121 -3.38 -12.47 -13.06
N ILE A 122 -3.05 -13.09 -11.92
CA ILE A 122 -1.76 -13.77 -11.74
C ILE A 122 -1.68 -14.98 -12.66
N GLN A 123 -2.73 -15.80 -12.75
CA GLN A 123 -2.74 -16.94 -13.65
C GLN A 123 -2.58 -16.51 -15.12
N LEU A 124 -3.25 -15.45 -15.55
CA LEU A 124 -3.07 -14.87 -16.89
C LEU A 124 -1.64 -14.41 -17.13
N PHE A 125 -0.99 -13.81 -16.13
CA PHE A 125 0.42 -13.42 -16.20
C PHE A 125 1.38 -14.61 -16.27
N VAL A 126 1.05 -15.72 -15.60
CA VAL A 126 1.81 -16.96 -15.70
C VAL A 126 1.64 -17.59 -17.09
N ASP A 127 0.41 -17.68 -17.59
CA ASP A 127 0.07 -18.25 -18.90
C ASP A 127 0.75 -17.49 -20.06
N GLU A 128 0.60 -16.15 -20.08
CA GLU A 128 1.73 -15.22 -19.99
C GLU A 128 3.11 -15.67 -20.48
N ILE A 129 3.96 -15.82 -19.47
CA ILE A 129 5.36 -16.17 -19.53
C ILE A 129 5.58 -17.56 -20.13
N ILE A 130 4.70 -18.53 -19.85
CA ILE A 130 4.91 -19.93 -20.28
C ILE A 130 4.41 -20.21 -21.70
N GLY A 131 3.73 -19.25 -22.34
CA GLY A 131 3.27 -19.36 -23.72
C GLY A 131 2.00 -20.22 -23.91
N ASN A 132 1.18 -20.38 -22.87
CA ASN A 132 -0.02 -21.24 -22.86
C ASN A 132 -1.30 -20.53 -23.32
N TYR A 133 -1.23 -19.73 -24.39
CA TYR A 133 -2.36 -18.92 -24.87
C TYR A 133 -3.15 -19.53 -26.02
#